data_AF-A0A9P9D7H9-F1
#
_entry.id   AF-A0A9P9D7H9-F1
#
_cell.length_a   1.000
_cell.length_b   1.000
_cell.length_c   1.000
_cell.angle_alpha   90.00
_cell.angle_beta   90.00
_cell.angle_gamma   90.00
#
_symmetry.space_group_name_H-M   'P 1'
#
loop_
_entity.id
_entity.type
_entity.pdbx_description
1 polymer ?
#
loop_
_entity_poly.entity_id
_entity_poly.type
_entity_poly.pdbx_seq_one_letter_code
_entity_poly.pdbx_strand_id
1 'polypeptide(L)' 'YSFKIPNSIYVDATKSGNLFRFANHSCEPNCDVWLMMDGGCPRLMLVANGNINKGDAISFDY' A
#
# COMPACT_ATOMS: atom_id res chain seq x y z
N TYR A 1 6.92 -6.99 -3.41
CA TYR A 1 6.35 -5.78 -4.05
C TYR A 1 5.34 -6.11 -5.14
N SER A 2 4.66 -7.25 -5.02
CA SER A 2 3.54 -7.59 -5.89
C SER A 2 2.32 -7.77 -4.99
N PHE A 3 1.28 -6.98 -5.23
CA PHE A 3 0.02 -7.11 -4.51
C PHE A 3 -0.98 -7.85 -5.39
N LYS A 4 -1.57 -8.91 -4.85
CA LYS A 4 -2.66 -9.61 -5.51
C LYS A 4 -3.95 -8.85 -5.25
N ILE A 5 -4.63 -8.47 -6.33
CA ILE A 5 -5.96 -7.89 -6.28
C ILE A 5 -6.97 -8.90 -6.86
N PRO A 6 -8.29 -8.69 -6.68
CA PRO A 6 -9.32 -9.55 -7.26
C PRO A 6 -9.17 -9.71 -8.78
N ASN A 7 -9.75 -10.78 -9.32
CA ASN A 7 -9.68 -11.16 -10.74
C ASN A 7 -8.27 -11.56 -11.23
N SER A 8 -7.42 -12.07 -10.33
CA SER A 8 -6.06 -12.56 -10.67
C SER A 8 -5.15 -11.50 -11.29
N ILE A 9 -5.43 -10.22 -11.02
CA ILE A 9 -4.57 -9.12 -11.44
C ILE A 9 -3.53 -8.89 -10.35
N TYR A 10 -2.30 -8.58 -10.77
CA TYR A 10 -1.18 -8.28 -9.88
C TYR A 10 -0.69 -6.86 -10.14
N VAL A 11 -0.54 -6.09 -9.06
CA VAL A 11 0.13 -4.80 -9.11
C VAL A 11 1.60 -5.01 -8.74
N ASP A 12 2.49 -4.86 -9.71
CA ASP A 12 3.94 -5.01 -9.52
C ASP A 12 4.64 -3.65 -9.57
N ALA A 13 5.18 -3.21 -8.43
CA ALA A 13 5.90 -1.94 -8.29
C ALA A 13 7.42 -2.07 -8.51
N THR A 14 7.91 -3.21 -9.02
CA THR A 14 9.36 -3.47 -9.16
C THR A 14 10.04 -2.52 -10.14
N LYS A 15 9.39 -2.21 -11.27
CA LYS A 15 9.95 -1.33 -12.32
C LYS A 15 9.46 0.12 -12.26
N SER A 16 8.26 0.36 -11.75
CA SER A 16 7.67 1.70 -11.67
C SER A 16 6.68 1.74 -10.50
N GLY A 17 6.78 2.77 -9.68
CA GLY A 17 5.96 2.94 -8.48
C GLY A 17 6.26 4.28 -7.80
N ASN A 18 5.43 4.66 -6.84
CA ASN A 18 5.62 5.88 -6.04
C ASN A 18 6.35 5.54 -4.72
N LEU A 19 6.41 6.50 -3.79
CA LEU A 19 7.07 6.34 -2.48
C LEU A 19 6.53 5.17 -1.64
N PHE A 20 5.29 4.71 -1.88
CA PHE A 20 4.70 3.55 -1.20
C PHE A 20 5.58 2.30 -1.32
N ARG A 21 6.35 2.16 -2.40
CA ARG A 21 7.26 1.03 -2.59
C ARG A 21 8.36 0.91 -1.53
N PHE A 22 8.58 1.94 -0.71
CA PHE A 22 9.59 1.95 0.34
C PHE A 22 8.98 1.81 1.74
N ALA A 23 7.65 1.74 1.85
CA ALA A 23 7.01 1.39 3.10
C ALA A 23 7.37 -0.07 3.45
N ASN A 24 7.71 -0.30 4.71
CA ASN A 24 8.21 -1.60 5.16
C ASN A 24 7.07 -2.46 5.74
N HIS A 25 7.34 -3.76 5.86
CA HIS A 25 6.50 -4.67 6.63
C HIS A 25 6.66 -4.41 8.14
N SER A 26 5.56 -4.48 8.89
CA SER A 26 5.57 -4.54 10.36
C SER A 26 4.41 -5.42 10.83
N CYS A 27 4.62 -6.22 11.88
CA CYS A 27 3.55 -6.96 12.56
C CYS A 27 2.61 -6.04 13.38
N GLU A 28 3.05 -4.82 13.66
CA GLU A 28 2.26 -3.73 14.22
C GLU A 28 2.35 -2.53 13.26
N PRO A 29 1.57 -2.53 12.17
CA PRO A 29 1.64 -1.47 11.17
C PRO A 29 0.91 -0.20 11.61
N ASN A 30 1.34 0.95 11.07
CA ASN A 30 0.63 2.22 11.25
C ASN A 30 -0.25 2.61 10.04
N CYS A 31 -0.20 1.83 8.96
CA CYS A 31 -1.02 2.01 7.77
C CYS A 31 -1.60 0.68 7.27
N ASP A 32 -2.78 0.77 6.66
CA ASP A 32 -3.46 -0.32 5.96
C ASP A 32 -3.48 -0.09 4.44
N VAL A 33 -3.50 -1.18 3.68
CA VAL A 33 -3.62 -1.12 2.21
C VAL A 33 -5.03 -1.48 1.79
N TRP A 34 -5.68 -0.56 1.08
CA TRP A 34 -7.06 -0.67 0.63
C TRP A 34 -7.11 -0.77 -0.90
N LEU A 35 -8.02 -1.60 -1.42
CA LEU A 35 -8.33 -1.62 -2.84
C LEU A 35 -9.50 -0.70 -3.14
N MET A 36 -9.27 0.27 -4.01
CA MET A 36 -10.25 1.24 -4.50
C MET A 36 -10.52 1.01 -5.99
N MET A 37 -11.75 1.23 -6.43
CA MET A 37 -12.07 1.38 -7.85
C MET A 37 -12.18 2.85 -8.18
N ASP A 38 -11.36 3.33 -9.12
CA ASP A 38 -11.44 4.69 -9.65
C ASP A 38 -11.58 4.62 -11.17
N GLY A 39 -12.72 5.10 -11.68
CA GLY A 39 -13.04 5.02 -13.11
C GLY A 39 -13.10 3.58 -13.66
N GLY A 40 -13.39 2.58 -12.83
CA GLY A 40 -13.38 1.16 -13.20
C GLY A 40 -11.99 0.52 -13.21
N CYS A 41 -10.94 1.28 -12.88
CA CYS A 41 -9.58 0.77 -12.73
C CYS A 41 -9.29 0.50 -11.24
N PRO A 42 -8.82 -0.70 -10.88
CA PRO A 42 -8.42 -0.98 -9.51
C PRO A 42 -7.14 -0.22 -9.15
N ARG A 43 -7.14 0.39 -7.97
CA ARG A 43 -6.02 1.15 -7.40
C ARG A 43 -5.77 0.73 -5.96
N LEU A 44 -4.49 0.67 -5.58
CA LEU A 44 -4.09 0.46 -4.20
C LEU A 44 -3.94 1.81 -3.50
N MET A 45 -4.48 1.90 -2.30
CA MET A 45 -4.42 3.09 -1.46
C MET A 45 -3.81 2.72 -0.12
N LEU A 46 -2.77 3.43 0.29
CA LEU A 46 -2.21 3.32 1.63
C LEU A 46 -2.91 4.33 2.53
N VAL A 47 -3.50 3.86 3.62
CA VAL A 47 -4.30 4.67 4.54
C VAL A 47 -3.68 4.58 5.93
N ALA A 48 -3.51 5.72 6.59
CA ALA A 48 -3.01 5.75 7.96
C ALA A 48 -4.09 5.27 8.94
N ASN A 49 -3.72 4.39 9.88
CA ASN A 49 -4.62 3.85 10.90
C ASN A 49 -4.79 4.81 12.09
N GLY A 50 -4.02 5.90 12.11
CA GLY A 50 -4.06 6.93 13.13
C GLY A 50 -3.20 8.13 12.75
N ASN A 51 -2.94 9.01 13.73
CA ASN A 51 -2.02 10.13 13.51
C ASN A 51 -0.58 9.62 13.36
N ILE A 52 0.09 10.09 12.32
CA ILE A 52 1.50 9.80 12.04
C ILE A 52 2.27 11.11 12.19
N ASN A 53 3.30 11.13 13.03
CA ASN A 53 4.12 12.31 13.23
C ASN A 53 5.19 12.44 12.16
N LYS A 54 5.70 13.66 11.99
CA LYS A 54 6.80 13.90 11.06
C LYS A 54 8.04 13.11 11.49
N GLY A 55 8.52 12.24 10.60
CA GLY A 55 9.70 11.40 10.83
C GLY A 55 9.38 9.97 11.23
N ASP A 56 8.11 9.65 11.52
CA ASP A 56 7.69 8.27 11.76
C ASP A 56 7.81 7.45 10.46
N ALA A 57 8.31 6.22 10.59
CA ALA A 57 8.41 5.30 9.46
C ALA A 57 7.03 4.77 9.09
N ILE A 58 6.71 4.77 7.81
CA ILE A 58 5.44 4.22 7.30
C ILE A 58 5.59 2.70 7.12
N SER A 59 4.67 1.94 7.70
CA SER A 59 4.65 0.48 7.62
C SER A 59 3.23 -0.09 7.41
N PHE A 60 3.14 -1.24 6.75
CA PHE A 60 1.89 -1.96 6.49
C PHE A 60 2.09 -3.47 6.63
N ASP A 61 1.00 -4.21 6.83
CA ASP A 61 1.03 -5.68 6.87
C ASP A 61 1.02 -6.27 5.46
N TYR A 62 1.89 -7.25 5.19
CA TYR A 62 2.17 -7.77 3.83
C TYR A 62 1.15 -8.81 3.35
#